data_AF-A0A969DKB8-F1
#
_entry.id   AF-A0A969DKB8-F1
#
_cell.length_a   1.000
_cell.length_b   1.000
_cell.length_c   1.000
_cell.angle_alpha   90.00
_cell.angle_beta   90.00
_cell.angle_gamma   90.00
#
_symmetry.space_group_name_H-M   'P 1'
#
loop_
_entity.id
_entity.type
_entity.pdbx_description
1 polymer ?
#
loop_
_entity_poly.entity_id
_entity_poly.type
_entity_poly.pdbx_seq_one_letter_code
_entity_poly.pdbx_strand_id
1 'polypeptide(L)'
;MVQETHLEQSLRMLVEATNFSVEASESQPIFSIDKESKSQTKSFVGQIENISLSRTTIDIVPANLDDDLYPPKKGFLFISLQGDVTRLTRRNKAEQLIRTAQCPMPQLGLILENQRVPTRRTRQHKPLSPDTKKVFNGSPTSRQQEALQVALNTPDIALIQGPPGTGKTKVISALQVRLAEISEDSGNSVSHRLLLTSYQHDAVENAAEKSVVFGLPAVRIGGKTQGNEAADNVDRWRDRALNLWKQS
;
A
#
# COMPACT_ATOMS: atom_id res chain seq x y z
N MET A 1 37.49 31.29 13.83
CA MET A 1 36.25 30.94 13.10
C MET A 1 36.66 30.11 11.91
N VAL A 2 36.45 28.79 11.96
CA VAL A 2 36.76 27.89 10.84
C VAL A 2 35.70 28.12 9.78
N GLN A 3 36.10 28.41 8.55
CA GLN A 3 35.19 28.48 7.41
C GLN A 3 34.57 27.10 7.22
N GLU A 4 33.26 27.02 7.42
CA GLU A 4 32.49 25.81 7.22
C GLU A 4 32.58 25.41 5.75
N THR A 5 32.88 24.14 5.47
CA THR A 5 33.07 23.68 4.10
C THR A 5 31.73 23.67 3.36
N HIS A 6 31.74 23.89 2.04
CA HIS A 6 30.55 23.78 1.19
C HIS A 6 29.83 22.42 1.36
N LEU A 7 30.58 21.37 1.71
CA LEU A 7 30.05 20.04 1.99
C LEU A 7 29.26 19.98 3.31
N GLU A 8 29.79 20.55 4.40
CA GLU A 8 29.08 20.61 5.69
C GLU A 8 27.77 21.39 5.58
N GLN A 9 27.76 22.50 4.85
CA GLN A 9 26.55 23.27 4.57
C GLN A 9 25.53 22.44 3.77
N SER A 10 25.99 21.70 2.75
CA SER A 10 25.13 20.81 1.95
C SER A 10 24.54 19.67 2.79
N LEU A 11 25.32 19.08 3.69
CA LEU A 11 24.86 18.04 4.61
C LEU A 11 23.83 18.56 5.61
N ARG A 12 24.00 19.78 6.14
CA ARG A 12 23.01 20.41 7.01
C ARG A 12 21.66 20.60 6.31
N MET A 13 21.66 21.02 5.05
CA MET A 13 20.41 21.15 4.27
C MET A 13 19.67 19.80 4.14
N LEU A 14 20.41 18.69 4.04
CA LEU A 14 19.80 17.35 4.00
C LEU A 14 19.22 16.91 5.36
N VAL A 15 19.78 17.37 6.47
CA VAL A 15 19.23 17.11 7.82
C VAL A 15 17.86 17.79 8.00
N GLU A 16 17.70 18.99 7.45
CA GLU A 16 16.44 19.75 7.52
C GLU A 16 15.38 19.22 6.55
N ALA A 17 15.80 18.55 5.48
CA ALA A 17 14.92 17.97 4.46
C ALA A 17 14.43 16.57 4.86
N THR A 18 13.25 16.50 5.48
CA THR A 18 12.64 15.21 5.83
C THR A 18 11.99 14.51 4.63
N ASN A 19 12.13 13.18 4.53
CA ASN A 19 11.40 12.28 3.62
C ASN A 19 11.72 12.35 2.11
N PHE A 20 12.97 12.61 1.72
CA PHE A 20 13.38 12.50 0.32
C PHE A 20 14.27 11.26 0.07
N SER A 21 14.14 10.68 -1.12
CA SER A 21 15.12 9.73 -1.63
C SER A 21 16.28 10.47 -2.29
N VAL A 22 17.48 9.91 -2.20
CA VAL A 22 18.68 10.40 -2.86
C VAL A 22 19.14 9.41 -3.93
N GLU A 23 19.81 9.94 -4.94
CA GLU A 23 20.39 9.21 -6.05
C GLU A 23 21.88 9.51 -6.15
N ALA A 24 22.69 8.46 -6.30
CA ALA A 24 24.13 8.56 -6.46
C ALA A 24 24.55 8.24 -7.90
N SER A 25 25.34 9.11 -8.51
CA SER A 25 25.81 8.99 -9.90
C SER A 25 27.24 9.50 -10.06
N GLU A 26 28.00 8.94 -11.00
CA GLU A 26 29.33 9.44 -11.35
C GLU A 26 29.26 10.82 -12.05
N SER A 27 28.15 11.11 -12.71
CA SER A 27 27.91 12.35 -13.45
C SER A 27 26.98 13.30 -12.70
N GLN A 28 27.14 14.60 -12.94
CA GLN A 28 26.25 15.63 -12.39
C GLN A 28 24.81 15.43 -12.90
N PRO A 29 23.79 15.62 -12.04
CA PRO A 29 22.40 15.51 -12.46
C PRO A 29 22.02 16.59 -13.49
N ILE A 30 21.26 16.18 -14.50
CA ILE A 30 20.63 17.08 -15.47
C ILE A 30 19.15 17.19 -15.11
N PHE A 31 18.73 18.32 -14.55
CA PHE A 31 17.35 18.58 -14.14
C PHE A 31 16.50 19.24 -15.25
N SER A 32 16.65 18.77 -16.49
CA SER A 32 15.86 19.31 -17.62
C SER A 32 14.49 18.63 -17.70
N ILE A 33 13.44 19.43 -17.91
CA ILE A 33 12.04 18.97 -18.07
C ILE A 33 11.80 18.40 -19.48
N ASP A 34 12.75 18.62 -20.40
CA ASP A 34 12.69 18.05 -21.74
C ASP A 34 12.80 16.54 -21.68
N LYS A 35 11.73 15.90 -22.17
CA LYS A 35 11.53 14.46 -22.19
C LYS A 35 12.72 13.76 -22.85
N GLU A 36 13.10 12.63 -22.24
CA GLU A 36 13.96 11.59 -22.81
C GLU A 36 15.48 11.82 -22.84
N SER A 37 16.08 12.10 -21.68
CA SER A 37 17.33 11.40 -21.37
C SER A 37 17.04 10.34 -20.32
N LYS A 38 16.52 9.18 -20.76
CA LYS A 38 16.70 7.96 -19.97
C LYS A 38 18.22 7.77 -19.87
N SER A 39 18.83 8.20 -18.78
CA SER A 39 20.13 7.63 -18.43
C SER A 39 19.87 6.14 -18.28
N GLN A 40 20.29 5.34 -19.26
CA GLN A 40 20.13 3.88 -19.25
C GLN A 40 20.96 3.23 -18.13
N THR A 41 21.75 4.01 -17.40
CA THR A 41 22.47 3.56 -16.21
C THR A 41 21.50 3.45 -15.05
N LYS A 42 21.24 2.22 -14.59
CA LYS A 42 20.67 1.99 -13.25
C LYS A 42 21.55 2.72 -12.23
N SER A 43 21.00 3.75 -11.59
CA SER A 43 21.66 4.52 -10.54
C SER A 43 21.26 3.98 -9.17
N PHE A 44 22.15 4.13 -8.20
CA PHE A 44 21.84 3.79 -6.81
C PHE A 44 20.87 4.82 -6.25
N VAL A 45 19.71 4.36 -5.79
CA VAL A 45 18.67 5.20 -5.16
C VAL A 45 18.36 4.65 -3.78
N GLY A 46 18.25 5.52 -2.79
CA GLY A 46 17.92 5.13 -1.42
C GLY A 46 17.37 6.25 -0.57
N GLN A 47 16.96 5.92 0.65
CA GLN A 47 16.54 6.90 1.64
C GLN A 47 17.63 7.15 2.66
N ILE A 48 17.78 8.40 3.05
CA ILE A 48 18.69 8.77 4.13
C ILE A 48 18.13 8.23 5.45
N GLU A 49 18.94 7.44 6.14
CA GLU A 49 18.65 6.95 7.49
C GLU A 49 19.32 7.81 8.55
N ASN A 50 20.57 8.21 8.31
CA ASN A 50 21.34 9.01 9.25
C ASN A 50 22.34 9.93 8.52
N ILE A 51 22.68 11.06 9.16
CA ILE A 51 23.69 12.00 8.69
C ILE A 51 24.61 12.34 9.86
N SER A 52 25.90 12.07 9.70
CA SER A 52 26.93 12.46 10.67
C SER A 52 27.69 13.68 10.16
N LEU A 53 27.41 14.85 10.73
CA LEU A 53 28.13 16.09 10.40
C LEU A 53 29.61 16.03 10.82
N SER A 54 29.93 15.40 11.96
CA SER A 54 31.30 15.32 12.48
C SER A 54 32.21 14.41 11.64
N ARG A 55 31.63 13.38 11.02
CA ARG A 55 32.35 12.45 10.13
C ARG A 55 32.13 12.76 8.65
N THR A 56 31.26 13.71 8.33
CA THR A 56 30.80 14.02 6.96
C THR A 56 30.28 12.79 6.21
N THR A 57 29.55 11.91 6.90
CA THR A 57 29.00 10.66 6.33
C THR A 57 27.48 10.69 6.28
N ILE A 58 26.91 9.95 5.33
CA ILE A 58 25.47 9.72 5.19
C ILE A 58 25.25 8.21 5.10
N ASP A 59 24.33 7.70 5.91
CA ASP A 59 23.87 6.32 5.83
C ASP A 59 22.61 6.29 4.97
N ILE A 60 22.67 5.53 3.87
CA ILE A 60 21.59 5.45 2.88
C ILE A 60 21.10 4.01 2.80
N VAL A 61 19.82 3.81 3.07
CA VAL A 61 19.14 2.51 2.89
C VAL A 61 18.66 2.42 1.44
N PRO A 62 19.08 1.40 0.67
CA PRO A 62 18.64 1.23 -0.70
C PRO A 62 17.10 1.19 -0.81
N ALA A 63 16.55 1.81 -1.85
CA ALA A 63 15.10 1.84 -2.06
C ALA A 63 14.54 0.45 -2.42
N ASN A 64 15.38 -0.42 -2.98
CA ASN A 64 15.07 -1.80 -3.29
C ASN A 64 16.24 -2.68 -2.84
N LEU A 65 16.01 -3.54 -1.85
CA LEU A 65 17.04 -4.41 -1.27
C LEU A 65 17.46 -5.53 -2.23
N ASP A 66 16.61 -5.85 -3.21
CA ASP A 66 16.85 -6.90 -4.20
C ASP A 66 17.68 -6.42 -5.40
N ASP A 67 17.93 -5.10 -5.51
CA ASP A 67 18.80 -4.56 -6.56
C ASP A 67 20.26 -4.62 -6.08
N ASP A 68 21.11 -5.37 -6.78
CA ASP A 68 22.58 -5.40 -6.61
C ASP A 68 23.24 -4.11 -7.13
N LEU A 69 22.71 -2.95 -6.72
CA LEU A 69 23.20 -1.63 -7.08
C LEU A 69 23.94 -1.03 -5.87
N TYR A 70 25.17 -0.61 -6.10
CA TYR A 70 25.98 0.10 -5.12
C TYR A 70 26.23 1.52 -5.59
N PRO A 71 26.34 2.49 -4.66
CA PRO A 71 26.73 3.84 -5.04
C PRO A 71 28.15 3.83 -5.65
N PRO A 72 28.42 4.68 -6.64
CA PRO A 72 29.75 4.80 -7.21
C PRO A 72 30.76 5.29 -6.18
N LYS A 73 32.05 4.93 -6.34
CA LYS A 73 33.12 5.31 -5.39
C LYS A 73 33.36 6.82 -5.33
N LYS A 74 33.05 7.55 -6.40
CA LYS A 74 33.17 9.01 -6.52
C LYS A 74 32.06 9.52 -7.42
N GLY A 75 31.57 10.71 -7.15
CA GLY A 75 30.51 11.33 -7.96
C GLY A 75 29.67 12.31 -7.16
N PHE A 76 28.40 12.40 -7.53
CA PHE A 76 27.42 13.33 -7.00
C PHE A 76 26.30 12.56 -6.29
N LEU A 77 25.79 13.17 -5.22
CA LEU A 77 24.59 12.75 -4.52
C LEU A 77 23.56 13.89 -4.64
N PHE A 78 22.35 13.57 -5.07
CA PHE A 78 21.29 14.55 -5.26
C PHE A 78 19.91 13.97 -4.94
N ILE A 79 18.90 14.84 -4.81
CA ILE A 79 17.53 14.43 -4.55
C ILE A 79 16.99 13.66 -5.75
N SER A 80 16.50 12.44 -5.53
CA SER A 80 15.91 11.62 -6.59
C SER A 80 14.47 12.06 -6.87
N LEU A 81 14.20 12.40 -8.13
CA LEU A 81 12.85 12.70 -8.63
C LEU A 81 12.14 11.44 -9.17
N GLN A 82 12.82 10.30 -9.23
CA GLN A 82 12.33 9.08 -9.87
C GLN A 82 11.04 8.55 -9.22
N GLY A 83 10.94 8.64 -7.89
CA GLY A 83 9.75 8.24 -7.14
C GLY A 83 8.52 9.09 -7.50
N ASP A 84 8.68 10.40 -7.58
CA ASP A 84 7.61 11.32 -7.96
C ASP A 84 7.20 11.16 -9.43
N VAL A 85 8.17 11.04 -10.34
CA VAL A 85 7.91 10.76 -11.75
C VAL A 85 7.14 9.45 -11.90
N THR A 86 7.52 8.40 -11.17
CA THR A 86 6.82 7.11 -11.17
C THR A 86 5.39 7.25 -10.64
N ARG A 87 5.19 7.97 -9.53
CA ARG A 87 3.88 8.24 -8.94
C ARG A 87 2.96 9.00 -9.90
N LEU A 88 3.48 10.04 -10.55
CA LEU A 88 2.74 10.82 -11.55
C LEU A 88 2.42 9.98 -12.79
N THR A 89 3.38 9.21 -13.29
CA THR A 89 3.18 8.31 -14.44
C THR A 89 2.08 7.28 -14.16
N ARG A 90 2.08 6.67 -12.97
CA ARG A 90 1.02 5.73 -12.55
C ARG A 90 -0.36 6.41 -12.47
N ARG A 91 -0.43 7.64 -11.93
CA ARG A 91 -1.67 8.43 -11.87
C ARG A 91 -2.19 8.79 -13.25
N ASN A 92 -1.33 9.29 -14.14
CA ASN A 92 -1.71 9.63 -15.52
C ASN A 92 -2.20 8.40 -16.28
N LYS A 93 -1.51 7.26 -16.13
CA LYS A 93 -1.96 6.00 -16.73
C LYS A 93 -3.34 5.57 -16.20
N ALA A 94 -3.57 5.65 -14.89
CA ALA A 94 -4.87 5.31 -14.30
C ALA A 94 -5.98 6.24 -14.80
N GLU A 95 -5.71 7.54 -14.85
CA GLU A 95 -6.63 8.55 -15.39
C GLU A 95 -7.00 8.26 -16.86
N GLN A 96 -6.01 7.98 -17.70
CA GLN A 96 -6.22 7.62 -19.10
C GLN A 96 -7.08 6.37 -19.26
N LEU A 97 -6.83 5.33 -18.45
CA LEU A 97 -7.62 4.09 -18.46
C LEU A 97 -9.08 4.33 -18.05
N ILE A 98 -9.33 5.23 -17.08
CA ILE A 98 -10.68 5.62 -16.66
C ILE A 98 -11.36 6.41 -17.78
N ARG A 99 -10.69 7.43 -18.33
CA ARG A 99 -11.22 8.29 -19.40
C ARG A 99 -11.57 7.51 -20.65
N THR A 100 -10.78 6.50 -21.00
CA THR A 100 -10.97 5.67 -22.20
C THR A 100 -11.82 4.42 -21.95
N ALA A 101 -12.40 4.25 -20.75
CA ALA A 101 -13.18 3.09 -20.34
C ALA A 101 -12.45 1.73 -20.48
N GLN A 102 -11.11 1.74 -20.41
CA GLN A 102 -10.25 0.55 -20.50
C GLN A 102 -9.86 -0.01 -19.14
N CYS A 103 -10.25 0.64 -18.04
CA CYS A 103 -10.08 0.08 -16.70
C CYS A 103 -11.07 -1.08 -16.44
N PRO A 104 -10.82 -1.95 -15.45
CA PRO A 104 -11.68 -3.12 -15.17
C PRO A 104 -13.15 -2.79 -14.86
N MET A 105 -13.47 -1.54 -14.52
CA MET A 105 -14.82 -1.03 -14.36
C MET A 105 -15.08 0.07 -15.43
N PRO A 106 -15.47 -0.28 -16.66
CA PRO A 106 -15.59 0.67 -17.77
C PRO A 106 -16.51 1.87 -17.48
N GLN A 107 -17.53 1.65 -16.65
CA GLN A 107 -18.50 2.68 -16.25
C GLN A 107 -18.00 3.63 -15.16
N LEU A 108 -16.79 3.44 -14.62
CA LEU A 108 -16.27 4.24 -13.50
C LEU A 108 -16.22 5.75 -13.84
N GLY A 109 -15.80 6.13 -15.05
CA GLY A 109 -15.78 7.53 -15.46
C GLY A 109 -17.17 8.18 -15.39
N LEU A 110 -18.20 7.47 -15.87
CA LEU A 110 -19.59 7.91 -15.83
C LEU A 110 -20.11 8.07 -14.39
N ILE A 111 -19.78 7.14 -13.50
CA ILE A 111 -20.16 7.21 -12.08
C ILE A 111 -19.53 8.45 -11.42
N LEU A 112 -18.24 8.71 -11.67
CA LEU A 112 -17.53 9.87 -11.13
C LEU A 112 -18.09 11.20 -11.65
N GLU A 113 -18.61 11.22 -12.88
CA GLU A 113 -19.31 12.36 -13.48
C GLU A 113 -20.79 12.45 -13.07
N ASN A 114 -21.24 11.63 -12.10
CA ASN A 114 -22.60 11.56 -11.61
C ASN A 114 -23.64 11.25 -12.72
N GLN A 115 -23.22 10.51 -13.74
CA GLN A 115 -24.11 10.01 -14.79
C GLN A 115 -24.77 8.70 -14.36
N ARG A 116 -25.96 8.43 -14.91
CA ARG A 116 -26.68 7.18 -14.63
C ARG A 116 -26.05 6.02 -15.40
N VAL A 117 -25.72 4.95 -14.68
CA VAL A 117 -25.18 3.71 -15.26
C VAL A 117 -26.16 2.55 -15.04
N PRO A 118 -26.34 1.66 -16.01
CA PRO A 118 -27.13 0.45 -15.80
C PRO A 118 -26.49 -0.42 -14.71
N THR A 119 -27.28 -0.79 -13.70
CA THR A 119 -26.82 -1.69 -12.63
C THR A 119 -27.42 -3.08 -12.81
N ARG A 120 -26.58 -4.10 -12.70
CA ARG A 120 -27.04 -5.49 -12.70
C ARG A 120 -27.66 -5.80 -11.34
N ARG A 121 -28.87 -6.36 -11.33
CA ARG A 121 -29.43 -6.91 -10.08
C ARG A 121 -28.62 -8.13 -9.65
N THR A 122 -28.03 -8.05 -8.47
CA THR A 122 -27.26 -9.14 -7.85
C THR A 122 -28.10 -9.83 -6.78
N ARG A 123 -27.69 -11.05 -6.40
CA ARG A 123 -28.23 -11.72 -5.22
C ARG A 123 -27.95 -10.86 -4.00
N GLN A 124 -28.95 -10.68 -3.14
CA GLN A 124 -28.73 -9.98 -1.88
C GLN A 124 -28.05 -10.89 -0.85
N HIS A 125 -27.10 -10.31 -0.12
CA HIS A 125 -26.35 -10.97 0.92
C HIS A 125 -26.69 -10.37 2.29
N LYS A 126 -26.87 -11.25 3.27
CA LYS A 126 -27.07 -10.83 4.66
C LYS A 126 -25.82 -10.14 5.20
N PRO A 127 -25.97 -9.12 6.06
CA PRO A 127 -24.84 -8.32 6.55
C PRO A 127 -24.03 -9.06 7.61
N LEU A 128 -24.66 -9.98 8.35
CA LEU A 128 -24.06 -10.71 9.47
C LEU A 128 -24.13 -12.21 9.26
N SER A 129 -23.06 -12.86 9.64
CA SER A 129 -22.82 -14.29 9.81
C SER A 129 -22.38 -14.56 11.27
N PRO A 130 -22.32 -15.81 11.73
CA PRO A 130 -21.75 -16.14 13.03
C PRO A 130 -20.30 -15.65 13.21
N ASP A 131 -19.46 -15.77 12.19
CA ASP A 131 -18.04 -15.40 12.29
C ASP A 131 -17.83 -13.89 12.27
N THR A 132 -18.64 -13.16 11.49
CA THR A 132 -18.57 -11.69 11.47
C THR A 132 -19.03 -11.06 12.76
N LYS A 133 -19.94 -11.70 13.51
CA LYS A 133 -20.26 -11.27 14.88
C LYS A 133 -19.07 -11.40 15.83
N LYS A 134 -18.23 -12.44 15.68
CA LYS A 134 -17.03 -12.61 16.51
C LYS A 134 -16.05 -11.46 16.33
N VAL A 135 -15.93 -10.89 15.12
CA VAL A 135 -15.07 -9.73 14.82
C VAL A 135 -15.42 -8.49 15.67
N PHE A 136 -16.69 -8.33 16.06
CA PHE A 136 -17.12 -7.19 16.85
C PHE A 136 -16.88 -7.36 18.36
N ASN A 137 -16.50 -8.56 18.83
CA ASN A 137 -16.46 -8.95 20.24
C ASN A 137 -17.82 -8.74 20.94
N GLY A 138 -18.91 -8.98 20.21
CA GLY A 138 -20.28 -8.67 20.61
C GLY A 138 -21.16 -8.41 19.39
N SER A 139 -22.32 -7.78 19.59
CA SER A 139 -23.16 -7.36 18.47
C SER A 139 -22.69 -6.02 17.89
N PRO A 140 -22.55 -5.88 16.56
CA PRO A 140 -22.27 -4.59 15.93
C PRO A 140 -23.40 -3.60 16.21
N THR A 141 -23.09 -2.31 16.16
CA THR A 141 -24.12 -1.27 16.21
C THR A 141 -25.00 -1.32 14.97
N SER A 142 -26.21 -0.75 15.04
CA SER A 142 -27.11 -0.65 13.88
C SER A 142 -26.46 0.01 12.68
N ARG A 143 -25.63 1.05 12.91
CA ARG A 143 -24.86 1.75 11.87
C ARG A 143 -23.75 0.89 11.25
N GLN A 144 -23.08 0.05 12.04
CA GLN A 144 -22.08 -0.88 11.52
C GLN A 144 -22.74 -1.99 10.69
N GLN A 145 -23.90 -2.49 11.13
CA GLN A 145 -24.69 -3.46 10.37
C GLN A 145 -25.22 -2.86 9.07
N GLU A 146 -25.70 -1.62 9.10
CA GLU A 146 -26.11 -0.86 7.91
C GLU A 146 -24.94 -0.68 6.94
N ALA A 147 -23.75 -0.33 7.43
CA ALA A 147 -22.56 -0.22 6.59
C ALA A 147 -22.19 -1.55 5.91
N LEU A 148 -22.25 -2.68 6.63
CA LEU A 148 -22.05 -4.01 6.04
C LEU A 148 -23.12 -4.34 5.00
N GLN A 149 -24.39 -4.03 5.28
CA GLN A 149 -25.49 -4.24 4.34
C GLN A 149 -25.28 -3.45 3.05
N VAL A 150 -24.93 -2.17 3.15
CA VAL A 150 -24.68 -1.31 1.98
C VAL A 150 -23.48 -1.82 1.20
N ALA A 151 -22.35 -2.10 1.85
CA ALA A 151 -21.14 -2.55 1.17
C ALA A 151 -21.32 -3.88 0.41
N LEU A 152 -22.05 -4.84 0.98
CA LEU A 152 -22.26 -6.15 0.35
C LEU A 152 -23.26 -6.15 -0.80
N ASN A 153 -24.17 -5.19 -0.82
CA ASN A 153 -25.31 -5.19 -1.74
C ASN A 153 -25.29 -4.04 -2.75
N THR A 154 -24.27 -3.17 -2.68
CA THR A 154 -24.03 -2.14 -3.69
C THR A 154 -23.17 -2.77 -4.81
N PRO A 155 -23.65 -2.79 -6.06
CA PRO A 155 -23.00 -3.53 -7.16
C PRO A 155 -21.75 -2.84 -7.72
N ASP A 156 -21.56 -1.55 -7.44
CA ASP A 156 -20.49 -0.71 -7.97
C ASP A 156 -19.61 -0.11 -6.87
N ILE A 157 -20.04 0.97 -6.22
CA ILE A 157 -19.23 1.74 -5.26
C ILE A 157 -20.08 2.09 -4.04
N ALA A 158 -19.67 1.59 -2.88
CA ALA A 158 -20.21 1.99 -1.59
C ALA A 158 -19.27 2.98 -0.89
N LEU A 159 -19.81 4.10 -0.41
CA LEU A 159 -19.10 5.04 0.45
C LEU A 159 -19.58 4.87 1.90
N ILE A 160 -18.67 4.48 2.80
CA ILE A 160 -18.94 4.39 4.23
C ILE A 160 -18.15 5.48 4.96
N GLN A 161 -18.86 6.34 5.67
CA GLN A 161 -18.27 7.39 6.50
C GLN A 161 -18.42 7.06 7.99
N GLY A 162 -17.34 7.23 8.75
CA GLY A 162 -17.35 7.01 10.20
C GLY A 162 -16.48 8.04 10.93
N PRO A 163 -17.01 8.76 11.94
CA PRO A 163 -16.21 9.58 12.86
C PRO A 163 -15.05 8.81 13.52
N PRO A 164 -14.06 9.50 14.12
CA PRO A 164 -13.02 8.82 14.91
C PRO A 164 -13.65 7.96 16.02
N GLY A 165 -13.09 6.77 16.27
CA GLY A 165 -13.57 5.86 17.31
C GLY A 165 -14.78 4.97 16.95
N THR A 166 -15.41 5.11 15.77
CA THR A 166 -16.62 4.31 15.42
C THR A 166 -16.37 2.87 14.98
N GLY A 167 -15.14 2.38 15.13
CA GLY A 167 -14.79 0.99 14.79
C GLY A 167 -14.74 0.71 13.28
N LYS A 168 -14.37 1.70 12.44
CA LYS A 168 -14.18 1.53 10.98
C LYS A 168 -13.37 0.28 10.63
N THR A 169 -12.28 0.02 11.36
CA THR A 169 -11.45 -1.17 11.16
C THR A 169 -12.22 -2.47 11.41
N LYS A 170 -13.09 -2.53 12.43
CA LYS A 170 -13.94 -3.71 12.67
C LYS A 170 -14.93 -3.93 11.53
N VAL A 171 -15.48 -2.86 10.96
CA VAL A 171 -16.36 -2.93 9.78
C VAL A 171 -15.59 -3.47 8.57
N ILE A 172 -14.36 -3.00 8.32
CA ILE A 172 -13.51 -3.51 7.25
C ILE A 172 -13.25 -5.00 7.45
N SER A 173 -12.78 -5.42 8.63
CA SER A 173 -12.50 -6.84 8.93
C SER A 173 -13.75 -7.72 8.77
N ALA A 174 -14.92 -7.27 9.26
CA ALA A 174 -16.17 -8.01 9.09
C ALA A 174 -16.59 -8.09 7.61
N LEU A 175 -16.36 -7.04 6.82
CA LEU A 175 -16.63 -7.08 5.38
C LEU A 175 -15.73 -8.10 4.66
N GLN A 176 -14.45 -8.19 5.04
CA GLN A 176 -13.54 -9.20 4.49
C GLN A 176 -14.03 -10.61 4.77
N VAL A 177 -14.45 -10.90 6.01
CA VAL A 177 -14.99 -12.21 6.39
C VAL A 177 -16.28 -12.52 5.60
N ARG A 178 -17.21 -11.57 5.49
CA ARG A 178 -18.45 -11.79 4.70
C ARG A 178 -18.17 -12.05 3.23
N LEU A 179 -17.26 -11.29 2.61
CA LEU A 179 -16.91 -11.45 1.20
C LEU A 179 -16.25 -12.81 0.94
N ALA A 180 -15.43 -13.29 1.88
CA ALA A 180 -14.84 -14.62 1.83
C ALA A 180 -15.92 -15.72 1.91
N GLU A 181 -16.82 -15.67 2.89
CA GLU A 181 -17.92 -16.64 3.02
C GLU A 181 -18.81 -16.68 1.75
N ILE A 182 -19.15 -15.52 1.19
CA ILE A 182 -19.97 -15.41 -0.03
C ILE A 182 -19.26 -16.06 -1.24
N SER A 183 -17.93 -15.96 -1.30
CA SER A 183 -17.14 -16.57 -2.37
C SER A 183 -17.13 -18.09 -2.30
N GLU A 184 -17.06 -18.68 -1.10
CA GLU A 184 -17.11 -20.13 -0.90
C GLU A 184 -18.48 -20.71 -1.34
N ASP A 185 -19.56 -20.07 -0.90
CA ASP A 185 -20.94 -20.47 -1.21
C ASP A 185 -21.25 -20.51 -2.71
N SER A 186 -20.50 -19.75 -3.51
CA SER A 186 -20.75 -19.59 -4.95
C SER A 186 -20.11 -20.70 -5.79
N GLY A 187 -19.34 -21.63 -5.20
CA GLY A 187 -18.73 -22.78 -5.90
C GLY A 187 -17.70 -22.43 -6.98
N ASN A 188 -17.45 -21.14 -7.20
CA ASN A 188 -16.42 -20.66 -8.10
C ASN A 188 -15.07 -20.82 -7.42
N SER A 189 -14.30 -21.82 -7.85
CA SER A 189 -12.90 -22.03 -7.46
C SER A 189 -11.95 -20.90 -7.91
N VAL A 190 -12.48 -19.79 -8.42
CA VAL A 190 -11.73 -18.58 -8.71
C VAL A 190 -11.44 -17.91 -7.38
N SER A 191 -10.19 -17.97 -6.93
CA SER A 191 -9.76 -17.26 -5.72
C SER A 191 -10.20 -15.80 -5.80
N HIS A 192 -11.14 -15.41 -4.94
CA HIS A 192 -11.57 -14.03 -4.87
C HIS A 192 -10.37 -13.18 -4.42
N ARG A 193 -9.83 -12.39 -5.35
CA ARG A 193 -8.71 -11.48 -5.07
C ARG A 193 -9.27 -10.21 -4.45
N LEU A 194 -9.25 -10.16 -3.12
CA LEU A 194 -9.56 -8.93 -2.39
C LEU A 194 -8.32 -8.03 -2.36
N LEU A 195 -8.45 -6.81 -2.86
CA LEU A 195 -7.43 -5.77 -2.72
C LEU A 195 -7.84 -4.83 -1.60
N LEU A 196 -7.03 -4.76 -0.54
CA LEU A 196 -7.16 -3.77 0.53
C LEU A 196 -6.05 -2.73 0.39
N THR A 197 -6.42 -1.45 0.31
CA THR A 197 -5.46 -0.33 0.20
C THR A 197 -5.78 0.77 1.20
N SER A 198 -4.75 1.44 1.73
CA SER A 198 -4.87 2.70 2.47
C SER A 198 -3.71 3.63 2.08
N TYR A 199 -3.90 4.93 2.29
CA TYR A 199 -2.88 5.95 2.06
C TYR A 199 -1.74 5.86 3.09
N GLN A 200 -2.06 5.56 4.35
CA GLN A 200 -1.10 5.36 5.43
C GLN A 200 -1.09 3.88 5.85
N HIS A 201 0.09 3.39 6.25
CA HIS A 201 0.35 1.96 6.50
C HIS A 201 -0.47 1.41 7.68
N ASP A 202 -0.71 2.21 8.72
CA ASP A 202 -1.28 1.79 10.00
C ASP A 202 -2.71 1.19 9.88
N ALA A 203 -3.50 1.64 8.91
CA ALA A 203 -4.85 1.10 8.66
C ALA A 203 -4.82 -0.20 7.85
N VAL A 204 -3.79 -0.40 7.01
CA VAL A 204 -3.54 -1.68 6.32
C VAL A 204 -3.06 -2.71 7.32
N GLU A 205 -2.13 -2.32 8.19
CA GLU A 205 -1.48 -3.18 9.19
C GLU A 205 -2.52 -3.73 10.18
N ASN A 206 -3.31 -2.86 10.80
CA ASN A 206 -4.39 -3.27 11.70
C ASN A 206 -5.47 -4.17 11.07
N ALA A 207 -5.67 -4.05 9.75
CA ALA A 207 -6.65 -4.85 9.02
C ALA A 207 -6.04 -6.18 8.54
N ALA A 208 -4.80 -6.17 8.05
CA ALA A 208 -4.06 -7.34 7.57
C ALA A 208 -3.64 -8.26 8.72
N GLU A 209 -3.20 -7.73 9.86
CA GLU A 209 -2.89 -8.49 11.07
C GLU A 209 -4.11 -9.23 11.63
N LYS A 210 -5.31 -8.67 11.42
CA LYS A 210 -6.58 -9.24 11.88
C LYS A 210 -7.29 -10.06 10.81
N SER A 211 -6.85 -9.99 9.55
CA SER A 211 -7.43 -10.74 8.44
C SER A 211 -6.70 -12.06 8.28
N VAL A 212 -7.06 -13.04 9.12
CA VAL A 212 -6.89 -14.45 8.74
C VAL A 212 -8.06 -14.78 7.82
N VAL A 213 -7.92 -14.50 6.53
CA VAL A 213 -8.92 -14.88 5.53
C VAL A 213 -8.51 -16.27 5.02
N PHE A 214 -9.41 -17.26 5.13
CA PHE A 214 -9.17 -18.65 4.72
C PHE A 214 -8.07 -19.40 5.48
N GLY A 215 -7.66 -18.94 6.67
CA GLY A 215 -6.47 -19.51 7.27
C GLY A 215 -5.25 -19.31 6.36
N LEU A 216 -5.18 -18.22 5.61
CA LEU A 216 -3.98 -17.85 4.87
C LEU A 216 -3.66 -16.39 5.20
N PRO A 217 -2.38 -16.05 5.40
CA PRO A 217 -1.97 -14.68 5.64
C PRO A 217 -2.22 -13.81 4.40
N ALA A 218 -2.55 -12.54 4.62
CA ALA A 218 -2.62 -11.58 3.53
C ALA A 218 -1.22 -11.38 2.90
N VAL A 219 -1.11 -11.55 1.58
CA VAL A 219 0.13 -11.24 0.85
C VAL A 219 0.25 -9.73 0.67
N ARG A 220 1.23 -9.12 1.35
CA ARG A 220 1.56 -7.69 1.23
C ARG A 220 2.33 -7.43 -0.07
N ILE A 221 1.90 -6.42 -0.82
CA ILE A 221 2.62 -5.93 -2.00
C ILE A 221 2.84 -4.43 -1.81
N GLY A 222 4.07 -4.04 -1.44
CA GLY A 222 4.50 -2.64 -1.28
C GLY A 222 4.64 -2.13 0.17
N GLY A 223 5.46 -1.09 0.34
CA GLY A 223 5.84 -0.46 1.62
C GLY A 223 7.26 -0.83 2.07
N LYS A 224 7.91 0.03 2.87
CA LYS A 224 9.28 -0.19 3.39
C LYS A 224 9.39 -1.61 3.97
N THR A 225 10.33 -2.38 3.42
CA THR A 225 10.78 -3.64 4.00
C THR A 225 11.62 -3.30 5.23
N GLN A 226 10.99 -3.09 6.39
CA GLN A 226 11.65 -3.59 7.59
C GLN A 226 11.58 -5.10 7.47
N GLY A 227 12.74 -5.76 7.51
CA GLY A 227 12.92 -7.15 7.11
C GLY A 227 11.87 -8.11 7.67
N ASN A 228 11.62 -9.17 6.91
CA ASN A 228 10.87 -10.37 7.28
C ASN A 228 9.35 -10.32 7.48
N GLU A 229 8.65 -9.20 7.67
CA GLU A 229 7.23 -9.24 8.10
C GLU A 229 6.24 -10.02 7.20
N ALA A 230 6.41 -9.98 5.87
CA ALA A 230 5.55 -10.73 4.95
C ALA A 230 5.82 -12.25 4.99
N ALA A 231 7.08 -12.65 5.17
CA ALA A 231 7.45 -14.03 5.45
C ALA A 231 6.98 -14.42 6.86
N ASP A 232 7.12 -13.53 7.85
CA ASP A 232 6.72 -13.69 9.25
C ASP A 232 5.23 -13.97 9.41
N ASN A 233 4.34 -13.34 8.63
CA ASN A 233 2.91 -13.65 8.71
C ASN A 233 2.57 -15.04 8.15
N VAL A 234 3.29 -15.49 7.11
CA VAL A 234 3.18 -16.85 6.55
C VAL A 234 3.80 -17.88 7.47
N ASP A 235 4.96 -17.58 8.03
CA ASP A 235 5.69 -18.44 8.95
C ASP A 235 4.96 -18.56 10.30
N ARG A 236 4.46 -17.46 10.88
CA ARG A 236 3.62 -17.47 12.09
C ARG A 236 2.32 -18.23 11.87
N TRP A 237 1.70 -18.09 10.70
CA TRP A 237 0.53 -18.90 10.36
C TRP A 237 0.88 -20.38 10.27
N ARG A 238 1.97 -20.73 9.58
CA ARG A 238 2.47 -22.11 9.44
C ARG A 238 2.75 -22.74 10.81
N ASP A 239 3.43 -22.02 11.69
CA ASP A 239 3.77 -22.52 13.04
C ASP A 239 2.53 -22.72 13.91
N ARG A 240 1.53 -21.82 13.80
CA ARG A 240 0.25 -21.96 14.50
C ARG A 240 -0.56 -23.15 13.98
N ALA A 241 -0.57 -23.38 12.67
CA ALA A 241 -1.22 -24.56 12.06
C ALA A 241 -0.54 -25.87 12.48
N LEU A 242 0.80 -25.91 12.49
CA LEU A 242 1.57 -27.08 12.94
C LEU A 242 1.35 -27.42 14.42
N ASN A 243 1.23 -26.41 15.28
CA ASN A 243 0.97 -26.62 16.71
C ASN A 243 -0.44 -27.15 16.98
N LEU A 244 -1.45 -26.73 16.21
CA LEU A 244 -2.82 -27.27 16.30
C LEU A 244 -2.88 -28.74 15.86
N TRP A 245 -2.09 -29.13 14.85
CA TRP A 245 -2.01 -30.52 14.37
C TRP A 245 -1.28 -31.47 15.33
N LYS A 246 -0.36 -30.97 16.15
CA LYS A 246 0.34 -31.78 17.16
C LYS A 246 -0.49 -32.05 18.41
N GLN A 247 -1.66 -31.42 18.56
CA GLN A 247 -2.55 -31.53 19.72
C GLN A 247 -3.85 -32.29 19.43
N SER A 248 -4.06 -32.78 18.20
CA SER A 248 -5.11 -33.73 17.81
C SER A 248 -4.51 -35.11 17.60
#